data_AF-A0A553HLT0-F1
#
_entry.id   AF-A0A553HLT0-F1
#
_cell.length_a   1.000
_cell.length_b   1.000
_cell.length_c   1.000
_cell.angle_alpha   90.00
_cell.angle_beta   90.00
_cell.angle_gamma   90.00
#
_symmetry.space_group_name_H-M   'P 1'
#
loop_
_entity.id
_entity.type
_entity.pdbx_description
1 polymer ?
#
loop_
_entity_poly.entity_id
_entity_poly.type
_entity_poly.pdbx_seq_one_letter_code
_entity_poly.pdbx_strand_id
1 'polypeptide(L)'
;MAADTLHNENPTFGVEIEFLIATIEGDEEDPHVHVKGLPPVLRVPRLKNPHDYAHDKVRAVLDEYFGVPPPTSFLDTEPPTVLDKYEKWDVDTDDSLLPPDNEQYTFVPVEIASPVQYASPKAFEVINFAISSITRRFRCLVNSSCGIHVHVGLGASRIPLEHMKRMASLSYAVELLLFTLQPPARAINMNCTQARYYSHLTHDGPEEDYKVLHNDPSWRDTEFGCVTLGRERRHGEAPLLERERNDDRAHAEAFLETRKPGHYESFIRPGDSRHTTLLPSDVLDEIDNRISAVQLPSQSTTPPAEAVRQRGIPRPILKKYDEASIKQLSRENRRWGAGLHRDDIDLRVDSGDGPSVFEATERIYSQTGSCYIGSLLTSLNLPRSAMSFHYYRCWYASEPLASPRTIEVRIAEGSLDGSWVATWAKIVTGLFRFALHSSPSEFIDVLTNCERATTIEGAYDVVDLLDDIGLFAEAVAVEKRLKAHERAWDLKFVEPEA
;
A
#
# COMPACT_ATOMS: atom_id res chain seq x y z
N MET A 1 16.47 -7.18 -29.36
CA MET A 1 15.51 -6.39 -28.57
C MET A 1 14.99 -7.23 -27.39
N ALA A 2 15.88 -7.73 -26.53
CA ALA A 2 15.52 -8.64 -25.43
C ALA A 2 16.10 -8.18 -24.08
N ALA A 3 16.53 -6.91 -23.98
CA ALA A 3 17.10 -6.32 -22.77
C ALA A 3 16.08 -5.48 -21.98
N ASP A 4 14.97 -5.04 -22.58
CA ASP A 4 13.98 -4.15 -21.94
C ASP A 4 12.90 -4.86 -21.11
N THR A 5 12.77 -6.19 -21.18
CA THR A 5 11.73 -6.92 -20.46
C THR A 5 12.07 -7.19 -18.99
N LEU A 6 13.34 -7.14 -18.59
CA LEU A 6 13.75 -7.40 -17.19
C LEU A 6 13.56 -6.20 -16.26
N HIS A 7 13.47 -4.97 -16.77
CA HIS A 7 13.26 -3.77 -15.95
C HIS A 7 11.79 -3.56 -15.55
N ASN A 8 10.85 -4.24 -16.21
CA ASN A 8 9.42 -3.96 -16.10
C ASN A 8 8.70 -4.71 -14.96
N GLU A 9 9.44 -5.50 -14.16
CA GLU A 9 8.90 -6.27 -13.03
C GLU A 9 9.47 -5.83 -11.67
N ASN A 10 10.37 -4.84 -11.63
CA ASN A 10 10.85 -4.29 -10.38
C ASN A 10 9.83 -3.30 -9.81
N PRO A 11 9.45 -3.40 -8.53
CA PRO A 11 8.52 -2.46 -7.92
C PRO A 11 9.11 -1.04 -7.90
N THR A 12 8.30 -0.09 -8.32
CA THR A 12 8.53 1.34 -8.10
C THR A 12 7.76 1.80 -6.88
N PHE A 13 8.20 2.91 -6.29
CA PHE A 13 7.51 3.50 -5.16
C PHE A 13 7.59 5.01 -5.13
N GLY A 14 6.69 5.60 -4.35
CA GLY A 14 6.73 6.99 -3.90
C GLY A 14 6.26 7.07 -2.45
N VAL A 15 6.59 8.16 -1.76
CA VAL A 15 6.14 8.42 -0.38
C VAL A 15 5.43 9.75 -0.30
N GLU A 16 4.35 9.80 0.49
CA GLU A 16 3.71 11.04 0.93
C GLU A 16 3.98 11.18 2.44
N ILE A 17 4.40 12.38 2.84
CA ILE A 17 4.78 12.68 4.22
C ILE A 17 3.95 13.87 4.68
N GLU A 18 3.08 13.61 5.64
CA GLU A 18 2.18 14.61 6.20
C GLU A 18 2.74 15.20 7.49
N PHE A 19 2.68 16.53 7.61
CA PHE A 19 3.09 17.26 8.80
C PHE A 19 2.43 18.64 8.86
N LEU A 20 2.60 19.32 9.98
CA LEU A 20 2.10 20.67 10.20
C LEU A 20 3.27 21.64 10.31
N ILE A 21 3.15 22.86 9.77
CA ILE A 21 4.12 23.95 9.95
C ILE A 21 3.54 25.02 10.87
N ALA A 22 4.28 25.38 11.92
CA ALA A 22 3.93 26.50 12.78
C ALA A 22 4.22 27.84 12.08
N THR A 23 3.21 28.71 12.05
CA THR A 23 3.27 30.05 11.44
C THR A 23 2.81 31.14 12.41
N ILE A 24 3.30 32.36 12.20
CA ILE A 24 2.86 33.59 12.88
C ILE A 24 2.63 34.70 11.85
N GLU A 25 1.81 35.69 12.20
CA GLU A 25 1.46 36.76 11.28
C GLU A 25 2.51 37.89 11.32
N GLY A 26 3.14 38.16 10.18
CA GLY A 26 4.05 39.28 9.97
C GLY A 26 5.16 39.38 11.02
N ASP A 27 5.13 40.47 11.79
CA ASP A 27 6.15 40.84 12.77
C ASP A 27 5.81 40.43 14.21
N GLU A 28 4.83 39.54 14.40
CA GLU A 28 4.49 39.01 15.72
C GLU A 28 5.72 38.44 16.45
N GLU A 29 5.74 38.58 17.77
CA GLU A 29 6.86 38.06 18.57
C GLU A 29 6.88 36.53 18.46
N ASP A 30 8.07 35.96 18.25
CA ASP A 30 8.22 34.51 18.25
C ASP A 30 8.16 33.98 19.69
N PRO A 31 7.09 33.24 20.07
CA PRO A 31 6.88 32.78 21.45
C PRO A 31 8.02 31.92 22.00
N HIS A 32 8.78 31.28 21.11
CA HIS A 32 9.84 30.33 21.46
C HIS A 32 11.23 30.77 20.96
N VAL A 33 11.44 32.07 20.74
CA VAL A 33 12.76 32.62 20.35
C VAL A 33 13.88 32.25 21.33
N HIS A 34 13.54 32.01 22.59
CA HIS A 34 14.46 31.62 23.65
C HIS A 34 14.91 30.15 23.58
N VAL A 35 14.23 29.30 22.79
CA VAL A 35 14.55 27.87 22.66
C VAL A 35 15.71 27.69 21.68
N LYS A 36 16.87 27.29 22.20
CA LYS A 36 18.08 27.08 21.38
C LYS A 36 17.92 25.91 20.41
N GLY A 37 18.35 26.11 19.16
CA GLY A 37 18.39 25.06 18.14
C GLY A 37 17.04 24.80 17.44
N LEU A 38 15.98 25.52 17.82
CA LEU A 38 14.70 25.44 17.13
C LEU A 38 14.81 26.10 15.74
N PRO A 39 14.29 25.46 14.67
CA PRO A 39 14.20 26.09 13.34
C PRO A 39 13.48 27.45 13.41
N PRO A 40 13.68 28.37 12.44
CA PRO A 40 12.93 29.61 12.42
C PRO A 40 11.43 29.35 12.27
N VAL A 41 10.59 30.14 12.95
CA VAL A 41 9.15 30.14 12.70
C VAL A 41 8.86 30.79 11.36
N LEU A 42 7.91 30.23 10.59
CA LEU A 42 7.51 30.81 9.33
C LEU A 42 6.63 32.05 9.57
N ARG A 43 7.12 33.21 9.14
CA ARG A 43 6.39 34.48 9.22
C ARG A 43 5.58 34.70 7.95
N VAL A 44 4.25 34.66 8.07
CA VAL A 44 3.32 34.86 6.95
C VAL A 44 2.98 36.34 6.84
N PRO A 45 3.24 37.02 5.71
CA PRO A 45 2.84 38.41 5.54
C PRO A 45 1.32 38.60 5.70
N ARG A 46 0.87 39.66 6.39
CA ARG A 46 -0.55 39.91 6.75
C ARG A 46 -1.59 39.77 5.64
N LEU A 47 -1.21 39.99 4.39
CA LEU A 47 -2.11 39.96 3.23
C LEU A 47 -2.00 38.65 2.42
N LYS A 48 -1.26 37.67 2.92
CA LYS A 48 -1.07 36.37 2.26
C LYS A 48 -1.89 35.30 2.98
N ASN A 49 -2.44 34.38 2.20
CA ASN A 49 -3.02 33.16 2.75
C ASN A 49 -1.89 32.33 3.39
N PRO A 50 -2.01 31.92 4.66
CA PRO A 50 -1.00 31.10 5.33
C PRO A 50 -0.71 29.76 4.64
N HIS A 51 -1.72 29.10 4.07
CA HIS A 51 -1.58 27.83 3.36
C HIS A 51 -0.73 28.00 2.10
N ASP A 52 -1.19 28.83 1.16
CA ASP A 52 -0.47 29.10 -0.09
C ASP A 52 0.97 29.53 0.17
N TYR A 53 1.17 30.43 1.16
CA TYR A 53 2.50 30.93 1.49
C TYR A 53 3.41 29.85 2.08
N ALA A 54 2.91 29.01 2.98
CA ALA A 54 3.70 27.91 3.53
C ALA A 54 4.05 26.88 2.45
N HIS A 55 3.09 26.50 1.60
CA HIS A 55 3.31 25.55 0.51
C HIS A 55 4.34 26.09 -0.50
N ASP A 56 4.24 27.37 -0.89
CA ASP A 56 5.22 28.01 -1.76
C ASP A 56 6.63 28.00 -1.15
N LYS A 57 6.74 28.18 0.17
CA LYS A 57 8.05 28.13 0.86
C LYS A 57 8.60 26.73 0.95
N VAL A 58 7.77 25.73 1.23
CA VAL A 58 8.18 24.31 1.21
C VAL A 58 8.63 23.93 -0.20
N ARG A 59 7.86 24.28 -1.23
CA ARG A 59 8.19 24.04 -2.63
C ARG A 59 9.51 24.67 -3.03
N ALA A 60 9.75 25.93 -2.64
CA ALA A 60 11.02 26.61 -2.91
C ALA A 60 12.23 25.89 -2.28
N VAL A 61 12.07 25.28 -1.09
CA VAL A 61 13.14 24.49 -0.46
C VAL A 61 13.39 23.19 -1.22
N LEU A 62 12.33 22.52 -1.65
CA LEU A 62 12.47 21.30 -2.46
C LEU A 62 13.11 21.62 -3.82
N ASP A 63 12.68 22.69 -4.48
CA ASP A 63 13.24 23.15 -5.76
C ASP A 63 14.73 23.54 -5.64
N GLU A 64 15.15 24.13 -4.51
CA GLU A 64 16.56 24.47 -4.23
C GLU A 64 17.48 23.24 -4.35
N TYR A 65 17.02 22.07 -3.91
CA TYR A 65 17.82 20.86 -3.83
C TYR A 65 17.53 19.83 -4.93
N PHE A 66 16.28 19.78 -5.41
CA PHE A 66 15.78 18.73 -6.29
C PHE A 66 15.29 19.27 -7.65
N GLY A 67 15.10 20.59 -7.78
CA GLY A 67 14.71 21.24 -9.03
C GLY A 67 15.89 21.54 -9.97
N VAL A 68 17.13 21.30 -9.52
CA VAL A 68 18.35 21.52 -10.30
C VAL A 68 18.86 20.22 -10.91
N PRO A 69 19.33 20.22 -12.18
CA PRO A 69 19.93 19.04 -12.78
C PRO A 69 21.18 18.53 -12.04
N PRO A 70 21.43 17.20 -12.01
CA PRO A 70 20.63 16.15 -12.63
C PRO A 70 19.37 15.84 -11.81
N PRO A 71 18.24 15.46 -12.45
CA PRO A 71 17.02 15.08 -11.76
C PRO A 71 17.31 13.98 -10.74
N THR A 72 16.73 14.09 -9.54
CA THR A 72 16.67 12.97 -8.59
C THR A 72 15.52 12.04 -8.95
N SER A 73 15.36 11.71 -10.23
CA SER A 73 14.51 10.60 -10.68
C SER A 73 15.44 9.48 -11.10
N PHE A 74 15.20 8.28 -10.58
CA PHE A 74 15.97 7.09 -10.91
C PHE A 74 15.23 6.20 -11.91
N LEU A 75 14.23 6.75 -12.60
CA LEU A 75 13.62 6.09 -13.75
C LEU A 75 14.54 6.32 -14.96
N ASP A 76 15.03 5.24 -15.57
CA ASP A 76 16.01 5.29 -16.66
C ASP A 76 15.42 5.69 -18.03
N THR A 77 14.11 5.97 -18.10
CA THR A 77 13.38 6.26 -19.34
C THR A 77 12.48 7.47 -19.18
N GLU A 78 12.26 8.21 -20.27
CA GLU A 78 11.21 9.23 -20.35
C GLU A 78 9.89 8.62 -19.81
N PRO A 79 9.34 9.20 -18.73
CA PRO A 79 8.14 8.69 -18.11
C PRO A 79 6.97 8.74 -19.10
N PRO A 80 6.14 7.70 -19.17
CA PRO A 80 4.88 7.79 -19.89
C PRO A 80 3.99 8.86 -19.26
N THR A 81 3.08 9.44 -20.05
CA THR A 81 2.19 10.57 -19.65
C THR A 81 1.47 10.40 -18.31
N VAL A 82 1.23 9.15 -17.88
CA VAL A 82 0.61 8.83 -16.59
C VAL A 82 1.50 9.14 -15.38
N LEU A 83 2.80 9.30 -15.59
CA LEU A 83 3.80 9.60 -14.56
C LEU A 83 4.24 11.07 -14.53
N ASP A 84 3.80 11.91 -15.48
CA ASP A 84 4.27 13.30 -15.64
C ASP A 84 4.13 14.14 -14.35
N LYS A 85 3.02 13.96 -13.63
CA LYS A 85 2.79 14.66 -12.34
C LYS A 85 3.62 14.11 -11.17
N TYR A 86 4.32 13.00 -11.37
CA TYR A 86 5.05 12.25 -10.33
C TYR A 86 6.57 12.21 -10.58
N GLU A 87 7.09 13.09 -11.43
CA GLU A 87 8.51 13.14 -11.77
C GLU A 87 9.38 13.89 -10.77
N LYS A 88 8.76 14.77 -9.98
CA LYS A 88 9.44 15.66 -9.04
C LYS A 88 8.77 15.60 -7.67
N TRP A 89 9.47 16.16 -6.69
CA TRP A 89 8.85 16.43 -5.40
C TRP A 89 7.70 17.41 -5.56
N ASP A 90 6.56 17.09 -4.96
CA ASP A 90 5.38 17.96 -4.97
C ASP A 90 4.97 18.33 -3.54
N VAL A 91 4.17 19.39 -3.45
CA VAL A 91 3.63 19.92 -2.19
C VAL A 91 2.14 20.12 -2.37
N ASP A 92 1.35 19.44 -1.54
CA ASP A 92 -0.10 19.47 -1.58
C ASP A 92 -0.72 19.82 -0.21
N THR A 93 -2.02 20.10 -0.24
CA THR A 93 -2.87 20.19 0.94
C THR A 93 -3.53 18.84 1.18
N ASP A 94 -3.36 18.26 2.37
CA ASP A 94 -4.22 17.15 2.81
C ASP A 94 -5.29 17.68 3.78
N ASP A 95 -6.54 17.64 3.33
CA ASP A 95 -7.72 18.12 4.07
C ASP A 95 -8.07 17.23 5.29
N SER A 96 -7.48 16.04 5.41
CA SER A 96 -7.65 15.14 6.56
C SER A 96 -6.71 15.48 7.72
N LEU A 97 -5.73 16.38 7.51
CA LEU A 97 -4.86 16.89 8.55
C LEU A 97 -5.56 17.93 9.41
N LEU A 98 -5.48 17.73 10.73
CA LEU A 98 -6.14 18.58 11.70
C LEU A 98 -5.13 19.28 12.61
N PRO A 99 -4.91 20.59 12.40
CA PRO A 99 -4.06 21.41 13.24
C PRO A 99 -4.48 21.39 14.72
N PRO A 100 -3.54 21.45 15.68
CA PRO A 100 -3.89 21.70 17.07
C PRO A 100 -4.50 23.09 17.23
N ASP A 101 -5.49 23.19 18.13
CA ASP A 101 -5.91 24.48 18.67
C ASP A 101 -4.75 25.06 19.50
N ASN A 102 -4.26 26.22 19.09
CA ASN A 102 -3.06 26.82 19.66
C ASN A 102 -3.13 28.35 19.58
N GLU A 103 -3.02 29.02 20.73
CA GLU A 103 -3.08 30.48 20.80
C GLU A 103 -1.79 31.18 20.30
N GLN A 104 -0.69 30.45 20.17
CA GLN A 104 0.64 30.98 19.86
C GLN A 104 1.04 30.84 18.39
N TYR A 105 0.48 29.86 17.69
CA TYR A 105 0.81 29.54 16.30
C TYR A 105 -0.45 29.20 15.52
N THR A 106 -0.50 29.66 14.27
CA THR A 106 -1.37 29.06 13.27
C THR A 106 -0.62 27.91 12.61
N PHE A 107 -1.14 26.69 12.70
CA PHE A 107 -0.53 25.51 12.10
C PHE A 107 -1.12 25.25 10.71
N VAL A 108 -0.25 25.18 9.71
CA VAL A 108 -0.63 24.89 8.33
C VAL A 108 -0.35 23.41 8.02
N PRO A 109 -1.35 22.64 7.54
CA PRO A 109 -1.15 21.29 7.06
C PRO A 109 -0.37 21.27 5.75
N VAL A 110 0.59 20.35 5.65
CA VAL A 110 1.45 20.17 4.49
C VAL A 110 1.64 18.68 4.24
N GLU A 111 1.41 18.28 2.99
CA GLU A 111 1.87 17.01 2.47
C GLU A 111 2.99 17.27 1.47
N ILE A 112 4.08 16.50 1.56
CA ILE A 112 5.08 16.43 0.48
C ILE A 112 5.07 15.04 -0.14
N ALA A 113 5.05 14.98 -1.46
CA ALA A 113 5.08 13.74 -2.22
C ALA A 113 6.43 13.59 -2.92
N SER A 114 7.07 12.43 -2.78
CA SER A 114 8.29 12.12 -3.52
C SER A 114 7.97 11.75 -4.97
N PRO A 115 8.91 11.93 -5.90
CA PRO A 115 8.75 11.37 -7.24
C PRO A 115 8.67 9.84 -7.21
N VAL A 116 8.14 9.25 -8.28
CA VAL A 116 8.13 7.79 -8.51
C VAL A 116 9.54 7.32 -8.86
N GLN A 117 10.03 6.30 -8.16
CA GLN A 117 11.39 5.79 -8.33
C GLN A 117 11.46 4.27 -8.17
N TYR A 118 12.49 3.63 -8.75
CA TYR A 118 12.83 2.26 -8.39
C TYR A 118 13.32 2.17 -6.94
N ALA A 119 12.96 1.10 -6.25
CA ALA A 119 13.47 0.78 -4.92
C ALA A 119 15.00 0.57 -4.96
N SER A 120 15.76 1.63 -4.64
CA SER A 120 17.21 1.65 -4.65
C SER A 120 17.76 2.33 -3.40
N PRO A 121 18.99 2.03 -2.95
CA PRO A 121 19.59 2.70 -1.79
C PRO A 121 19.55 4.23 -1.88
N LYS A 122 19.86 4.79 -3.06
CA LYS A 122 19.79 6.24 -3.32
C LYS A 122 18.38 6.81 -3.18
N ALA A 123 17.37 6.12 -3.67
CA ALA A 123 15.97 6.54 -3.55
C ALA A 123 15.59 6.72 -2.07
N PHE A 124 15.94 5.76 -1.22
CA PHE A 124 15.68 5.83 0.21
C PHE A 124 16.51 6.90 0.94
N GLU A 125 17.74 7.15 0.52
CA GLU A 125 18.58 8.23 1.08
C GLU A 125 18.03 9.62 0.76
N VAL A 126 17.48 9.82 -0.45
CA VAL A 126 16.90 11.09 -0.89
C VAL A 126 15.69 11.49 -0.02
N ILE A 127 14.89 10.53 0.44
CA ILE A 127 13.78 10.78 1.38
C ILE A 127 14.29 11.41 2.68
N ASN A 128 15.35 10.84 3.26
CA ASN A 128 15.96 11.37 4.47
C ASN A 128 16.53 12.79 4.25
N PHE A 129 17.11 13.04 3.07
CA PHE A 129 17.62 14.35 2.72
C PHE A 129 16.51 15.40 2.54
N ALA A 130 15.38 15.04 1.93
CA ALA A 130 14.22 15.92 1.78
C ALA A 130 13.64 16.31 3.15
N ILE A 131 13.36 15.33 4.01
CA ILE A 131 12.86 15.56 5.37
C ILE A 131 13.83 16.43 6.18
N SER A 132 15.13 16.14 6.10
CA SER A 132 16.17 16.94 6.77
C SER A 132 16.19 18.40 6.28
N SER A 133 15.96 18.61 4.98
CA SER A 133 15.96 19.95 4.38
C SER A 133 14.77 20.80 4.83
N ILE A 134 13.60 20.15 4.99
CA ILE A 134 12.38 20.77 5.53
C ILE A 134 12.52 21.06 7.02
N THR A 135 12.84 20.06 7.83
CA THR A 135 12.90 20.18 9.31
C THR A 135 13.99 21.13 9.82
N ARG A 136 14.99 21.47 8.99
CA ARG A 136 15.99 22.51 9.32
C ARG A 136 15.50 23.94 9.08
N ARG A 137 14.49 24.12 8.22
CA ARG A 137 14.00 25.43 7.77
C ARG A 137 12.66 25.80 8.37
N PHE A 138 11.88 24.81 8.80
CA PHE A 138 10.53 25.02 9.32
C PHE A 138 10.37 24.37 10.68
N ARG A 139 9.56 25.00 11.53
CA ARG A 139 9.06 24.37 12.76
C ARG A 139 7.92 23.44 12.40
N CYS A 140 8.25 22.16 12.32
CA CYS A 140 7.30 21.13 11.97
C CYS A 140 6.73 20.46 13.22
N LEU A 141 5.48 20.02 13.14
CA LEU A 141 4.78 19.22 14.13
C LEU A 141 4.11 18.03 13.44
N VAL A 142 4.02 16.91 14.16
CA VAL A 142 3.27 15.72 13.73
C VAL A 142 2.30 15.36 14.86
N ASN A 143 1.07 15.02 14.51
CA ASN A 143 0.06 14.48 15.43
C ASN A 143 -0.60 13.23 14.81
N SER A 144 -1.64 12.67 15.44
CA SER A 144 -2.27 11.43 14.98
C SER A 144 -3.10 11.57 13.70
N SER A 145 -3.33 12.79 13.20
CA SER A 145 -3.92 13.01 11.88
C SER A 145 -2.90 12.75 10.77
N CYS A 146 -1.62 13.03 11.03
CA CYS A 146 -0.53 12.81 10.09
C CYS A 146 -0.20 11.32 9.92
N GLY A 147 0.19 10.98 8.70
CA GLY A 147 0.61 9.66 8.25
C GLY A 147 1.87 9.71 7.39
N ILE A 148 2.38 8.52 7.12
CA ILE A 148 3.33 8.29 6.02
C ILE A 148 2.63 7.35 5.07
N HIS A 149 2.38 7.81 3.84
CA HIS A 149 1.84 6.94 2.80
C HIS A 149 2.98 6.42 1.93
N VAL A 150 2.92 5.14 1.60
CA VAL A 150 3.85 4.53 0.63
C VAL A 150 3.03 3.98 -0.50
N HIS A 151 3.28 4.49 -1.71
CA HIS A 151 2.62 4.06 -2.94
C HIS A 151 3.55 3.09 -3.64
N VAL A 152 3.09 1.87 -3.95
CA VAL A 152 3.88 0.86 -4.66
C VAL A 152 3.20 0.47 -5.95
N GLY A 153 3.95 0.41 -7.04
CA GLY A 153 3.46 0.07 -8.38
C GLY A 153 4.53 -0.57 -9.26
N LEU A 154 4.26 -0.67 -10.55
CA LEU A 154 5.20 -1.16 -11.58
C LEU A 154 5.50 -0.05 -12.60
N GLY A 155 5.84 1.13 -12.09
CA GLY A 155 6.01 2.35 -12.89
C GLY A 155 4.71 2.71 -13.62
N ALA A 156 4.80 2.87 -14.94
CA ALA A 156 3.65 3.16 -15.77
C ALA A 156 2.77 1.92 -16.06
N SER A 157 3.27 0.71 -15.80
CA SER A 157 2.49 -0.50 -15.99
C SER A 157 1.52 -0.71 -14.83
N ARG A 158 0.32 -1.22 -15.13
CA ARG A 158 -0.60 -1.74 -14.10
C ARG A 158 -0.07 -3.05 -13.55
N ILE A 159 -0.38 -3.32 -12.27
CA ILE A 159 -0.10 -4.61 -11.63
C ILE A 159 -1.05 -5.67 -12.24
N PRO A 160 -0.51 -6.75 -12.84
CA PRO A 160 -1.30 -7.88 -13.34
C PRO A 160 -2.14 -8.57 -12.27
N LEU A 161 -3.26 -9.18 -12.66
CA LEU A 161 -4.19 -9.85 -11.73
C LEU A 161 -3.50 -10.92 -10.87
N GLU A 162 -2.61 -11.71 -11.45
CA GLU A 162 -1.86 -12.75 -10.74
C GLU A 162 -1.01 -12.17 -9.59
N HIS A 163 -0.39 -11.02 -9.82
CA HIS A 163 0.38 -10.30 -8.80
C HIS A 163 -0.54 -9.59 -7.82
N MET A 164 -1.67 -9.04 -8.30
CA MET A 164 -2.68 -8.42 -7.48
C MET A 164 -3.24 -9.39 -6.43
N LYS A 165 -3.51 -10.64 -6.80
CA LYS A 165 -3.95 -11.69 -5.87
C LYS A 165 -2.92 -11.94 -4.77
N ARG A 166 -1.65 -12.07 -5.13
CA ARG A 166 -0.55 -12.29 -4.17
C ARG A 166 -0.37 -11.09 -3.25
N MET A 167 -0.38 -9.87 -3.80
CA MET A 167 -0.26 -8.63 -3.04
C MET A 167 -1.43 -8.44 -2.07
N ALA A 168 -2.67 -8.64 -2.54
CA ALA A 168 -3.88 -8.56 -1.73
C ALA A 168 -3.88 -9.57 -0.57
N SER A 169 -3.53 -10.83 -0.85
CA SER A 169 -3.42 -11.88 0.17
C SER A 169 -2.35 -11.56 1.20
N LEU A 170 -1.16 -11.13 0.76
CA LEU A 170 -0.10 -10.74 1.67
C LEU A 170 -0.50 -9.52 2.51
N SER A 171 -1.08 -8.49 1.90
CA SER A 171 -1.58 -7.29 2.59
C SER A 171 -2.52 -7.65 3.74
N TYR A 172 -3.52 -8.50 3.49
CA TYR A 172 -4.44 -8.97 4.54
C TYR A 172 -3.73 -9.76 5.64
N ALA A 173 -2.77 -10.62 5.27
CA ALA A 173 -2.05 -11.48 6.20
C ALA A 173 -1.13 -10.70 7.15
N VAL A 174 -0.41 -9.69 6.63
CA VAL A 174 0.62 -8.97 7.38
C VAL A 174 0.10 -7.73 8.10
N GLU A 175 -1.10 -7.24 7.77
CA GLU A 175 -1.64 -5.96 8.26
C GLU A 175 -1.52 -5.82 9.78
N LEU A 176 -1.99 -6.82 10.55
CA LEU A 176 -1.93 -6.79 12.01
C LEU A 176 -0.49 -6.76 12.55
N LEU A 177 0.43 -7.47 11.91
CA LEU A 177 1.85 -7.47 12.28
C LEU A 177 2.45 -6.07 12.06
N LEU A 178 2.12 -5.41 10.95
CA LEU A 178 2.61 -4.06 10.66
C LEU A 178 2.08 -3.00 11.62
N PHE A 179 0.85 -3.14 12.11
CA PHE A 179 0.31 -2.24 13.13
C PHE A 179 1.04 -2.33 14.48
N THR A 180 1.80 -3.40 14.75
CA THR A 180 2.67 -3.47 15.95
C THR A 180 3.83 -2.47 15.91
N LEU A 181 4.14 -1.92 14.73
CA LEU A 181 5.19 -0.91 14.52
C LEU A 181 4.69 0.52 14.75
N GLN A 182 3.43 0.69 15.15
CA GLN A 182 2.75 1.96 15.30
C GLN A 182 2.19 2.11 16.72
N PRO A 183 1.91 3.34 17.19
CA PRO A 183 1.19 3.51 18.44
C PRO A 183 -0.19 2.84 18.40
N PRO A 184 -0.70 2.31 19.53
CA PRO A 184 -1.99 1.63 19.58
C PRO A 184 -3.16 2.42 18.99
N ALA A 185 -3.14 3.74 19.15
CA ALA A 185 -4.17 4.62 18.59
C ALA A 185 -4.25 4.55 17.05
N ARG A 186 -3.13 4.27 16.35
CA ARG A 186 -3.12 4.15 14.88
C ARG A 186 -3.96 2.98 14.38
N ALA A 187 -4.06 1.88 15.16
CA ALA A 187 -4.92 0.74 14.83
C ALA A 187 -6.42 1.07 14.88
N ILE A 188 -6.80 2.16 15.56
CA ILE A 188 -8.19 2.60 15.80
C ILE A 188 -8.40 3.99 15.16
N ASN A 189 -7.80 4.21 13.99
CA ASN A 189 -7.83 5.48 13.26
C ASN A 189 -8.64 5.34 11.96
N MET A 190 -9.58 6.26 11.73
CA MET A 190 -10.48 6.20 10.57
C MET A 190 -9.78 6.46 9.23
N ASN A 191 -8.58 7.07 9.25
CA ASN A 191 -7.79 7.38 8.06
C ASN A 191 -6.88 6.21 7.63
N CYS A 192 -6.86 5.11 8.37
CA CYS A 192 -6.08 3.90 8.03
C CYS A 192 -6.75 2.64 8.59
N THR A 193 -7.97 2.37 8.12
CA THR A 193 -8.81 1.30 8.68
C THR A 193 -8.35 -0.10 8.24
N GLN A 194 -8.30 -1.02 9.18
CA GLN A 194 -7.84 -2.40 8.99
C GLN A 194 -8.83 -3.22 8.14
N ALA A 195 -8.35 -3.83 7.06
CA ALA A 195 -9.17 -4.64 6.17
C ALA A 195 -9.87 -5.80 6.90
N ARG A 196 -9.23 -6.37 7.93
CA ARG A 196 -9.79 -7.46 8.76
C ARG A 196 -11.13 -7.14 9.43
N TYR A 197 -11.46 -5.87 9.62
CA TYR A 197 -12.66 -5.47 10.36
C TYR A 197 -13.58 -4.57 9.55
N TYR A 198 -13.01 -3.83 8.60
CA TYR A 198 -13.74 -2.80 7.89
C TYR A 198 -13.89 -3.09 6.41
N SER A 199 -13.35 -4.19 5.86
CA SER A 199 -13.49 -4.46 4.42
C SER A 199 -14.70 -5.32 4.08
N HIS A 200 -15.15 -5.24 2.83
CA HIS A 200 -16.13 -6.16 2.24
C HIS A 200 -15.69 -7.63 2.29
N LEU A 201 -14.39 -7.90 2.40
CA LEU A 201 -13.86 -9.24 2.59
C LEU A 201 -14.39 -9.89 3.88
N THR A 202 -14.72 -9.08 4.91
CA THR A 202 -15.21 -9.53 6.22
C THR A 202 -16.74 -9.64 6.27
N HIS A 203 -17.47 -8.74 5.59
CA HIS A 203 -18.92 -8.56 5.75
C HIS A 203 -19.73 -8.93 4.50
N ASP A 204 -19.58 -10.17 4.00
CA ASP A 204 -20.39 -10.78 2.93
C ASP A 204 -20.18 -10.31 1.47
N GLY A 205 -18.98 -9.78 1.15
CA GLY A 205 -18.53 -9.57 -0.22
C GLY A 205 -18.82 -8.16 -0.77
N PRO A 206 -18.44 -7.88 -2.04
CA PRO A 206 -18.59 -6.54 -2.60
C PRO A 206 -20.07 -6.17 -2.72
N GLU A 207 -20.39 -4.91 -2.48
CA GLU A 207 -21.74 -4.33 -2.59
C GLU A 207 -22.47 -4.76 -3.89
N GLU A 208 -23.80 -4.91 -3.81
CA GLU A 208 -24.65 -5.16 -4.99
C GLU A 208 -24.39 -4.14 -6.11
N ASP A 209 -24.13 -2.87 -5.75
CA ASP A 209 -23.81 -1.79 -6.68
C ASP A 209 -22.60 -2.12 -7.58
N TYR A 210 -21.65 -2.92 -7.11
CA TYR A 210 -20.48 -3.32 -7.90
C TYR A 210 -20.81 -4.44 -8.90
N LYS A 211 -21.74 -5.33 -8.54
CA LYS A 211 -22.31 -6.31 -9.48
C LYS A 211 -23.18 -5.59 -10.52
N VAL A 212 -23.84 -4.49 -10.15
CA VAL A 212 -24.64 -3.67 -11.07
C VAL A 212 -23.76 -3.06 -12.15
N LEU A 213 -22.62 -2.45 -11.82
CA LEU A 213 -21.70 -1.85 -12.82
C LEU A 213 -21.30 -2.86 -13.93
N HIS A 214 -20.80 -4.03 -13.56
CA HIS A 214 -20.39 -5.06 -14.53
C HIS A 214 -21.54 -5.72 -15.33
N ASN A 215 -22.77 -5.64 -14.82
CA ASN A 215 -23.93 -6.26 -15.46
C ASN A 215 -24.83 -5.25 -16.18
N ASP A 216 -24.63 -3.95 -15.98
CA ASP A 216 -25.44 -2.90 -16.58
C ASP A 216 -25.03 -2.67 -18.04
N PRO A 217 -25.93 -2.98 -19.00
CA PRO A 217 -25.66 -2.77 -20.42
C PRO A 217 -25.39 -1.31 -20.80
N SER A 218 -25.82 -0.34 -19.99
CA SER A 218 -25.65 1.09 -20.24
C SER A 218 -24.22 1.59 -20.00
N TRP A 219 -23.41 0.82 -19.27
CA TRP A 219 -21.98 1.12 -19.00
C TRP A 219 -21.01 0.34 -19.90
N ARG A 220 -21.51 -0.56 -20.76
CA ARG A 220 -20.68 -1.41 -21.63
C ARG A 220 -19.80 -0.64 -22.62
N ASP A 221 -20.21 0.56 -23.02
CA ASP A 221 -19.45 1.38 -23.98
C ASP A 221 -18.30 2.18 -23.30
N THR A 222 -18.23 2.24 -21.96
CA THR A 222 -17.19 2.95 -21.18
C THR A 222 -16.34 2.04 -20.27
N GLU A 223 -16.60 0.72 -20.27
CA GLU A 223 -16.00 -0.25 -19.32
C GLU A 223 -15.02 -1.27 -19.92
N PHE A 224 -14.63 -1.13 -21.20
CA PHE A 224 -13.65 -2.05 -21.82
C PHE A 224 -12.34 -2.15 -21.03
N GLY A 225 -11.98 -1.09 -20.30
CA GLY A 225 -10.84 -1.03 -19.39
C GLY A 225 -10.82 -2.14 -18.34
N CYS A 226 -11.83 -2.32 -17.47
CA CYS A 226 -11.71 -3.41 -16.45
C CYS A 226 -11.74 -4.79 -17.11
N VAL A 227 -12.51 -4.97 -18.20
CA VAL A 227 -12.62 -6.26 -18.89
C VAL A 227 -11.29 -6.71 -19.51
N THR A 228 -10.46 -5.80 -19.99
CA THR A 228 -9.20 -6.12 -20.68
C THR A 228 -7.96 -5.96 -19.78
N LEU A 229 -7.96 -4.94 -18.91
CA LEU A 229 -6.83 -4.58 -18.05
C LEU A 229 -6.87 -5.29 -16.70
N GLY A 230 -8.06 -5.58 -16.19
CA GLY A 230 -8.24 -6.19 -14.87
C GLY A 230 -8.16 -7.72 -14.87
N ARG A 231 -8.05 -8.36 -16.03
CA ARG A 231 -8.05 -9.83 -16.19
C ARG A 231 -6.64 -10.40 -16.22
N GLU A 232 -6.56 -11.70 -16.02
CA GLU A 232 -5.30 -12.45 -16.10
C GLU A 232 -4.57 -12.22 -17.43
N ARG A 233 -3.25 -12.25 -17.34
CA ARG A 233 -2.36 -12.25 -18.49
C ARG A 233 -1.90 -13.69 -18.76
N ARG A 234 -2.25 -14.23 -19.93
CA ARG A 234 -1.74 -15.54 -20.37
C ARG A 234 -0.32 -15.41 -20.90
N HIS A 235 0.40 -16.53 -20.88
CA HIS A 235 1.76 -16.59 -21.43
C HIS A 235 1.77 -16.11 -22.90
N GLY A 236 2.78 -15.33 -23.27
CA GLY A 236 2.90 -14.77 -24.62
C GLY A 236 2.04 -13.53 -24.90
N GLU A 237 1.19 -13.09 -23.97
CA GLU A 237 0.40 -11.87 -24.14
C GLU A 237 1.22 -10.60 -23.83
N ALA A 238 0.89 -9.54 -24.56
CA ALA A 238 1.49 -8.23 -24.38
C ALA A 238 1.25 -7.68 -22.95
N PRO A 239 2.17 -6.81 -22.45
CA PRO A 239 2.01 -6.13 -21.16
C PRO A 239 0.71 -5.33 -21.07
N LEU A 240 0.23 -5.08 -19.84
CA LEU A 240 -1.02 -4.33 -19.63
C LEU A 240 -0.97 -2.90 -20.20
N LEU A 241 0.19 -2.25 -20.18
CA LEU A 241 0.38 -0.93 -20.79
C LEU A 241 0.10 -0.95 -22.30
N GLU A 242 0.43 -2.05 -22.99
CA GLU A 242 0.10 -2.17 -24.41
C GLU A 242 -1.38 -2.44 -24.63
N ARG A 243 -2.04 -3.24 -23.77
CA ARG A 243 -3.49 -3.46 -23.87
C ARG A 243 -4.25 -2.14 -23.74
N GLU A 244 -3.83 -1.32 -22.80
CA GLU A 244 -4.43 -0.02 -22.54
C GLU A 244 -4.31 0.95 -23.72
N ARG A 245 -3.20 0.91 -24.46
CA ARG A 245 -3.04 1.72 -25.68
C ARG A 245 -3.96 1.29 -26.82
N ASN A 246 -4.65 0.16 -26.68
CA ASN A 246 -5.51 -0.43 -27.71
C ASN A 246 -6.83 -0.92 -27.06
N ASP A 247 -7.53 -0.03 -26.35
CA ASP A 247 -8.71 -0.32 -25.54
C ASP A 247 -10.05 -0.14 -26.29
N ASP A 248 -10.03 -0.12 -27.62
CA ASP A 248 -11.25 0.02 -28.42
C ASP A 248 -12.17 -1.22 -28.32
N ARG A 249 -13.44 -1.02 -28.71
CA ARG A 249 -14.47 -2.07 -28.63
C ARG A 249 -14.07 -3.35 -29.38
N ALA A 250 -13.46 -3.24 -30.55
CA ALA A 250 -13.09 -4.42 -31.34
C ALA A 250 -11.99 -5.22 -30.65
N HIS A 251 -11.03 -4.54 -30.02
CA HIS A 251 -10.01 -5.18 -29.18
C HIS A 251 -10.63 -5.88 -27.97
N ALA A 252 -11.56 -5.23 -27.28
CA ALA A 252 -12.21 -5.82 -26.12
C ALA A 252 -13.10 -7.02 -26.47
N GLU A 253 -13.84 -6.97 -27.57
CA GLU A 253 -14.62 -8.10 -28.08
C GLU A 253 -13.71 -9.28 -28.46
N ALA A 254 -12.60 -9.02 -29.18
CA ALA A 254 -11.61 -10.03 -29.51
C ALA A 254 -10.94 -10.63 -28.27
N PHE A 255 -10.66 -9.80 -27.25
CA PHE A 255 -10.16 -10.26 -25.97
C PHE A 255 -11.16 -11.21 -25.30
N LEU A 256 -12.42 -10.80 -25.17
CA LEU A 256 -13.47 -11.63 -24.57
C LEU A 256 -13.65 -12.97 -25.31
N GLU A 257 -13.52 -12.99 -26.63
CA GLU A 257 -13.61 -14.22 -27.43
C GLU A 257 -12.57 -15.25 -26.98
N THR A 258 -11.30 -14.83 -26.86
CA THR A 258 -10.21 -15.72 -26.42
C THR A 258 -10.33 -16.17 -24.96
N ARG A 259 -11.25 -15.59 -24.17
CA ARG A 259 -11.48 -15.90 -22.75
C ARG A 259 -12.66 -16.83 -22.53
N LYS A 260 -13.38 -17.18 -23.59
CA LYS A 260 -14.45 -18.18 -23.50
C LYS A 260 -13.87 -19.55 -23.12
N PRO A 261 -14.65 -20.39 -22.42
CA PRO A 261 -14.25 -21.77 -22.16
C PRO A 261 -13.84 -22.50 -23.45
N GLY A 262 -12.74 -23.25 -23.40
CA GLY A 262 -12.18 -23.97 -24.55
C GLY A 262 -11.19 -23.17 -25.42
N HIS A 263 -10.99 -21.88 -25.13
CA HIS A 263 -9.97 -21.05 -25.76
C HIS A 263 -8.74 -20.93 -24.85
N TYR A 264 -7.59 -21.40 -25.34
CA TYR A 264 -6.31 -21.41 -24.62
C TYR A 264 -5.26 -20.50 -25.28
N GLU A 265 -5.57 -19.95 -26.44
CA GLU A 265 -4.69 -19.04 -27.14
C GLU A 265 -4.48 -17.75 -26.36
N SER A 266 -3.27 -17.21 -26.48
CA SER A 266 -2.94 -15.86 -26.04
C SER A 266 -3.75 -14.86 -26.86
N PHE A 267 -4.25 -13.82 -26.21
CA PHE A 267 -4.82 -12.67 -26.91
C PHE A 267 -3.73 -11.94 -27.68
N ILE A 268 -3.98 -11.75 -28.96
CA ILE A 268 -3.17 -10.97 -29.90
C ILE A 268 -4.11 -9.96 -30.57
N ARG A 269 -3.61 -8.80 -30.97
CA ARG A 269 -4.44 -7.70 -31.47
C ARG A 269 -5.19 -8.11 -32.75
N PRO A 270 -6.41 -7.57 -32.98
CA PRO A 270 -7.10 -7.73 -34.26
C PRO A 270 -6.20 -7.33 -35.44
N GLY A 271 -5.97 -8.25 -36.38
CA GLY A 271 -5.14 -8.02 -37.57
C GLY A 271 -3.70 -8.56 -37.47
N ASP A 272 -3.23 -8.93 -36.27
CA ASP A 272 -1.94 -9.61 -36.13
C ASP A 272 -2.02 -11.05 -36.65
N SER A 273 -0.90 -11.54 -37.18
CA SER A 273 -0.79 -12.90 -37.71
C SER A 273 -0.95 -13.91 -36.57
N ARG A 274 -2.10 -14.60 -36.53
CA ARG A 274 -2.30 -15.74 -35.62
C ARG A 274 -1.36 -16.88 -36.01
N HIS A 275 -0.29 -17.09 -35.26
CA HIS A 275 0.44 -18.36 -35.26
C HIS A 275 -0.30 -19.38 -34.40
N THR A 276 -1.55 -19.67 -34.73
CA THR A 276 -2.31 -20.74 -34.07
C THR A 276 -2.03 -22.03 -34.83
N THR A 277 -0.95 -22.72 -34.47
CA THR A 277 -0.96 -24.18 -34.63
C THR A 277 -1.73 -24.70 -33.44
N LEU A 278 -3.01 -25.02 -33.64
CA LEU A 278 -3.75 -25.82 -32.65
C LEU A 278 -2.89 -27.05 -32.36
N LEU A 279 -2.66 -27.33 -31.07
CA LEU A 279 -2.00 -28.57 -30.70
C LEU A 279 -2.83 -29.72 -31.29
N PRO A 280 -2.20 -30.71 -31.92
CA PRO A 280 -2.89 -31.92 -32.38
C PRO A 280 -3.75 -32.51 -31.27
N SER A 281 -4.94 -33.03 -31.59
CA SER A 281 -5.92 -33.51 -30.61
C SER A 281 -5.36 -34.58 -29.66
N ASP A 282 -4.43 -35.39 -30.16
CA ASP A 282 -3.67 -36.38 -29.40
C ASP A 282 -2.80 -35.77 -28.30
N VAL A 283 -2.28 -34.55 -28.50
CA VAL A 283 -1.51 -33.82 -27.47
C VAL A 283 -2.44 -33.25 -26.40
N LEU A 284 -3.63 -32.77 -26.79
CA LEU A 284 -4.64 -32.28 -25.84
C LEU A 284 -5.17 -33.42 -24.95
N ASP A 285 -5.49 -34.56 -25.55
CA ASP A 285 -5.91 -35.77 -24.82
C ASP A 285 -4.80 -36.27 -23.88
N GLU A 286 -3.52 -36.21 -24.29
CA GLU A 286 -2.39 -36.58 -23.43
C GLU A 286 -2.24 -35.61 -22.24
N ILE A 287 -2.41 -34.31 -22.46
CA ILE A 287 -2.35 -33.30 -21.39
C ILE A 287 -3.49 -33.51 -20.39
N ASP A 288 -4.73 -33.68 -20.85
CA ASP A 288 -5.89 -33.91 -19.97
C ASP A 288 -5.75 -35.20 -19.18
N ASN A 289 -5.22 -36.26 -19.80
CA ASN A 289 -4.93 -37.51 -19.10
C ASN A 289 -3.80 -37.36 -18.08
N ARG A 290 -2.76 -36.57 -18.38
CA ARG A 290 -1.66 -36.28 -17.44
C ARG A 290 -2.13 -35.42 -16.27
N ILE A 291 -2.94 -34.40 -16.50
CA ILE A 291 -3.56 -33.56 -15.46
C ILE A 291 -4.44 -34.44 -14.57
N SER A 292 -5.26 -35.31 -15.17
CA SER A 292 -6.14 -36.24 -14.44
C SER A 292 -5.36 -37.34 -13.70
N ALA A 293 -4.16 -37.70 -14.18
CA ALA A 293 -3.27 -38.69 -13.57
C ALA A 293 -2.30 -38.08 -12.54
N VAL A 294 -2.25 -36.76 -12.39
CA VAL A 294 -1.50 -36.12 -11.30
C VAL A 294 -2.22 -36.45 -9.99
N GLN A 295 -1.76 -37.50 -9.33
CA GLN A 295 -1.92 -37.61 -7.88
C GLN A 295 -1.16 -36.44 -7.28
N LEU A 296 -1.90 -35.51 -6.67
CA LEU A 296 -1.33 -34.51 -5.78
C LEU A 296 -0.32 -35.24 -4.88
N PRO A 297 0.95 -34.77 -4.82
CA PRO A 297 1.91 -35.34 -3.89
C PRO A 297 1.24 -35.42 -2.53
N SER A 298 1.38 -36.55 -1.82
CA SER A 298 0.97 -36.61 -0.43
C SER A 298 1.52 -35.38 0.25
N GLN A 299 0.63 -34.46 0.67
CA GLN A 299 1.03 -33.28 1.41
C GLN A 299 1.97 -33.78 2.49
N SER A 300 3.22 -33.33 2.47
CA SER A 300 4.07 -33.44 3.65
C SER A 300 3.29 -32.73 4.74
N THR A 301 2.60 -33.50 5.57
CA THR A 301 1.87 -33.01 6.74
C THR A 301 2.82 -32.66 7.87
N THR A 302 4.14 -32.68 7.62
CA THR A 302 5.09 -32.04 8.51
C THR A 302 4.73 -30.56 8.50
N PRO A 303 4.21 -30.03 9.62
CA PRO A 303 4.01 -28.59 9.74
C PRO A 303 5.34 -27.92 9.39
N PRO A 304 5.32 -26.72 8.78
CA PRO A 304 6.54 -25.93 8.73
C PRO A 304 7.11 -25.92 10.15
N ALA A 305 8.40 -26.26 10.27
CA ALA A 305 9.09 -26.21 11.54
C ALA A 305 8.77 -24.85 12.18
N GLU A 306 8.47 -24.84 13.48
CA GLU A 306 8.26 -23.57 14.19
C GLU A 306 9.36 -22.60 13.81
N ALA A 307 8.99 -21.38 13.42
CA ALA A 307 9.95 -20.34 13.13
C ALA A 307 10.83 -20.20 14.38
N VAL A 308 12.08 -20.66 14.31
CA VAL A 308 12.98 -20.59 15.45
C VAL A 308 13.48 -19.16 15.51
N ARG A 309 13.17 -18.46 16.60
CA ARG A 309 13.58 -17.07 16.80
C ARG A 309 15.10 -16.96 16.74
N GLN A 310 15.62 -16.30 15.71
CA GLN A 310 17.06 -16.08 15.54
C GLN A 310 17.57 -14.81 16.25
N ARG A 311 16.66 -13.89 16.59
CA ARG A 311 16.98 -12.55 17.10
C ARG A 311 16.81 -12.44 18.61
N GLY A 312 17.59 -11.55 19.23
CA GLY A 312 17.69 -11.43 20.69
C GLY A 312 16.54 -10.69 21.37
N ILE A 313 15.63 -10.04 20.62
CA ILE A 313 14.38 -9.53 21.20
C ILE A 313 13.34 -10.67 21.24
N PRO A 314 12.65 -10.91 22.36
CA PRO A 314 11.52 -11.82 22.37
C PRO A 314 10.43 -11.35 21.42
N ARG A 315 9.47 -12.22 21.09
CA ARG A 315 8.39 -11.87 20.18
C ARG A 315 7.39 -10.94 20.86
N PRO A 316 7.01 -9.78 20.28
CA PRO A 316 5.89 -9.02 20.78
C PRO A 316 4.59 -9.80 20.52
N ILE A 317 3.71 -9.78 21.50
CA ILE A 317 2.38 -10.39 21.42
C ILE A 317 1.49 -9.45 20.61
N LEU A 318 0.76 -10.00 19.64
CA LEU A 318 -0.23 -9.24 18.88
C LEU A 318 -1.32 -8.71 19.82
N LYS A 319 -1.46 -7.39 19.87
CA LYS A 319 -2.42 -6.73 20.75
C LYS A 319 -3.84 -6.88 20.19
N LYS A 320 -4.71 -7.55 20.93
CA LYS A 320 -6.17 -7.51 20.73
C LYS A 320 -6.76 -6.39 21.58
N TYR A 321 -7.72 -5.65 21.01
CA TYR A 321 -8.38 -4.54 21.69
C TYR A 321 -9.80 -4.94 22.05
N ASP A 322 -10.14 -4.84 23.33
CA ASP A 322 -11.53 -4.96 23.77
C ASP A 322 -12.34 -3.69 23.46
N GLU A 323 -13.66 -3.77 23.58
CA GLU A 323 -14.58 -2.67 23.30
C GLU A 323 -14.23 -1.40 24.10
N ALA A 324 -13.82 -1.55 25.36
CA ALA A 324 -13.44 -0.42 26.22
C ALA A 324 -12.19 0.29 25.68
N SER A 325 -11.19 -0.47 25.28
CA SER A 325 -9.94 0.02 24.68
C SER A 325 -10.20 0.68 23.34
N ILE A 326 -11.05 0.10 22.48
CA ILE A 326 -11.44 0.68 21.19
C ILE A 326 -12.11 2.06 21.41
N LYS A 327 -13.07 2.14 22.35
CA LYS A 327 -13.75 3.40 22.68
C LYS A 327 -12.78 4.44 23.26
N GLN A 328 -11.82 4.01 24.07
CA GLN A 328 -10.81 4.93 24.61
C GLN A 328 -9.91 5.48 23.49
N LEU A 329 -9.29 4.61 22.70
CA LEU A 329 -8.37 5.01 21.63
C LEU A 329 -9.08 5.85 20.55
N SER A 330 -10.33 5.51 20.21
CA SER A 330 -11.14 6.35 19.31
C SER A 330 -11.35 7.76 19.88
N ARG A 331 -11.64 7.91 21.18
CA ARG A 331 -11.76 9.25 21.81
C ARG A 331 -10.44 10.02 21.80
N GLU A 332 -9.31 9.34 21.96
CA GLU A 332 -7.99 9.95 21.86
C GLU A 332 -7.75 10.49 20.45
N ASN A 333 -8.05 9.68 19.42
CA ASN A 333 -7.95 10.10 18.01
C ASN A 333 -8.94 11.20 17.62
N ARG A 334 -10.13 11.25 18.21
CA ARG A 334 -11.12 12.32 17.94
C ARG A 334 -10.62 13.72 18.29
N ARG A 335 -9.64 13.85 19.20
CA ARG A 335 -8.97 15.14 19.48
C ARG A 335 -8.31 15.73 18.24
N TRP A 336 -7.98 14.86 17.28
CA TRP A 336 -7.32 15.17 16.02
C TRP A 336 -8.20 14.74 14.83
N GLY A 337 -9.52 14.65 15.06
CA GLY A 337 -10.57 14.23 14.10
C GLY A 337 -10.37 12.90 13.37
N ALA A 338 -9.48 12.05 13.85
CA ALA A 338 -9.15 10.77 13.23
C ALA A 338 -9.79 9.55 13.93
N GLY A 339 -10.71 9.77 14.87
CA GLY A 339 -11.29 8.70 15.70
C GLY A 339 -12.63 8.19 15.18
N LEU A 340 -12.76 6.86 15.06
CA LEU A 340 -13.94 6.14 14.55
C LEU A 340 -15.30 6.70 15.01
N HIS A 341 -16.30 6.71 14.12
CA HIS A 341 -17.68 7.01 14.49
C HIS A 341 -18.28 5.87 15.32
N ARG A 342 -19.49 6.09 15.88
CA ARG A 342 -20.13 5.10 16.74
C ARG A 342 -20.38 3.80 15.99
N ASP A 343 -20.96 3.89 14.80
CA ASP A 343 -21.34 2.73 13.99
C ASP A 343 -20.10 1.93 13.57
N ASP A 344 -18.95 2.59 13.37
CA ASP A 344 -17.67 1.92 13.05
C ASP A 344 -17.06 1.20 14.26
N ILE A 345 -17.29 1.72 15.48
CA ILE A 345 -16.89 1.03 16.71
C ILE A 345 -17.74 -0.24 16.87
N ASP A 346 -19.05 -0.11 16.67
CA ASP A 346 -19.98 -1.24 16.75
C ASP A 346 -19.61 -2.30 15.69
N LEU A 347 -19.35 -1.87 14.44
CA LEU A 347 -18.85 -2.74 13.37
C LEU A 347 -17.55 -3.46 13.75
N ARG A 348 -16.58 -2.76 14.35
CA ARG A 348 -15.31 -3.33 14.79
C ARG A 348 -15.48 -4.41 15.85
N VAL A 349 -16.41 -4.20 16.77
CA VAL A 349 -16.72 -5.13 17.87
C VAL A 349 -17.45 -6.35 17.31
N ASP A 350 -18.44 -6.12 16.45
CA ASP A 350 -19.29 -7.16 15.86
C ASP A 350 -18.52 -8.04 14.86
N SER A 351 -17.50 -7.49 14.18
CA SER A 351 -16.62 -8.22 13.24
C SER A 351 -15.84 -9.36 13.89
N GLY A 352 -15.66 -9.35 15.22
CA GLY A 352 -14.84 -10.34 15.91
C GLY A 352 -13.39 -10.36 15.40
N ASP A 353 -12.86 -11.55 15.10
CA ASP A 353 -11.49 -11.75 14.55
C ASP A 353 -11.43 -11.68 13.00
N GLY A 354 -12.58 -11.54 12.32
CA GLY A 354 -12.70 -11.59 10.86
C GLY A 354 -12.32 -12.96 10.25
N PRO A 355 -12.31 -13.09 8.91
CA PRO A 355 -11.85 -14.29 8.22
C PRO A 355 -10.40 -14.65 8.57
N SER A 356 -10.12 -15.96 8.53
CA SER A 356 -8.74 -16.48 8.60
C SER A 356 -7.89 -15.97 7.43
N VAL A 357 -6.56 -16.09 7.51
CA VAL A 357 -5.68 -15.65 6.42
C VAL A 357 -5.97 -16.46 5.15
N PHE A 358 -6.18 -17.77 5.29
CA PHE A 358 -6.49 -18.64 4.15
C PHE A 358 -7.92 -18.47 3.62
N GLU A 359 -8.91 -18.20 4.46
CA GLU A 359 -10.27 -17.90 4.00
C GLU A 359 -10.31 -16.60 3.19
N ALA A 360 -9.66 -15.55 3.71
CA ALA A 360 -9.48 -14.29 2.99
C ALA A 360 -8.74 -14.49 1.65
N THR A 361 -7.69 -15.30 1.66
CA THR A 361 -6.91 -15.63 0.46
C THR A 361 -7.75 -16.38 -0.57
N GLU A 362 -8.55 -17.35 -0.16
CA GLU A 362 -9.48 -18.07 -1.05
C GLU A 362 -10.49 -17.11 -1.69
N ARG A 363 -11.09 -16.21 -0.90
CA ARG A 363 -12.00 -15.16 -1.39
C ARG A 363 -11.31 -14.25 -2.41
N ILE A 364 -10.05 -13.86 -2.18
CA ILE A 364 -9.26 -13.05 -3.14
C ILE A 364 -8.96 -13.83 -4.43
N TYR A 365 -8.53 -15.09 -4.30
CA TYR A 365 -8.13 -15.90 -5.45
C TYR A 365 -9.31 -16.36 -6.32
N SER A 366 -10.50 -16.47 -5.74
CA SER A 366 -11.73 -16.75 -6.50
C SER A 366 -12.17 -15.57 -7.39
N GLN A 367 -11.59 -14.39 -7.21
CA GLN A 367 -11.91 -13.24 -8.04
C GLN A 367 -11.31 -13.37 -9.45
N THR A 368 -12.12 -12.99 -10.43
CA THR A 368 -11.77 -13.10 -11.85
C THR A 368 -11.14 -11.82 -12.40
N GLY A 369 -11.09 -10.74 -11.61
CA GLY A 369 -10.54 -9.45 -12.03
C GLY A 369 -10.06 -8.57 -10.88
N SER A 370 -9.10 -7.68 -11.15
CA SER A 370 -8.48 -6.81 -10.14
C SER A 370 -9.49 -5.85 -9.52
N CYS A 371 -10.50 -5.44 -10.29
CA CYS A 371 -11.55 -4.54 -9.82
C CYS A 371 -12.44 -5.18 -8.75
N TYR A 372 -12.64 -6.49 -8.76
CA TYR A 372 -13.31 -7.20 -7.66
C TYR A 372 -12.45 -7.24 -6.39
N ILE A 373 -11.13 -7.48 -6.54
CA ILE A 373 -10.20 -7.47 -5.41
C ILE A 373 -10.14 -6.08 -4.77
N GLY A 374 -10.04 -5.03 -5.59
CA GLY A 374 -10.05 -3.65 -5.12
C GLY A 374 -11.30 -3.33 -4.29
N SER A 375 -12.48 -3.78 -4.73
CA SER A 375 -13.72 -3.60 -3.97
C SER A 375 -13.80 -4.46 -2.72
N LEU A 376 -13.34 -5.72 -2.77
CA LEU A 376 -13.30 -6.59 -1.60
C LEU A 376 -12.48 -5.99 -0.45
N LEU A 377 -11.37 -5.34 -0.77
CA LEU A 377 -10.46 -4.76 0.21
C LEU A 377 -10.76 -3.30 0.57
N THR A 378 -11.74 -2.68 -0.10
CA THR A 378 -12.15 -1.31 0.24
C THR A 378 -12.88 -1.27 1.58
N SER A 379 -12.65 -0.22 2.35
CA SER A 379 -13.30 0.00 3.64
C SER A 379 -14.78 0.36 3.49
N LEU A 380 -15.62 -0.23 4.35
CA LEU A 380 -17.05 -0.03 4.47
C LEU A 380 -17.33 1.33 5.11
N ASN A 381 -18.02 2.22 4.39
CA ASN A 381 -18.52 3.51 4.91
C ASN A 381 -17.45 4.40 5.57
N LEU A 382 -16.17 4.08 5.38
CA LEU A 382 -15.03 4.73 6.02
C LEU A 382 -14.10 5.30 4.96
N PRO A 383 -13.46 6.45 5.22
CA PRO A 383 -12.85 7.25 4.18
C PRO A 383 -11.59 6.59 3.59
N ARG A 384 -10.80 5.86 4.39
CA ARG A 384 -9.47 5.38 3.95
C ARG A 384 -9.10 4.02 4.56
N SER A 385 -8.72 3.07 3.70
CA SER A 385 -8.18 1.75 4.07
C SER A 385 -6.69 1.83 4.43
N ALA A 386 -6.23 1.00 5.35
CA ALA A 386 -4.82 0.93 5.75
C ALA A 386 -3.90 0.49 4.60
N MET A 387 -4.38 -0.42 3.75
CA MET A 387 -3.76 -0.79 2.48
C MET A 387 -4.83 -0.70 1.39
N SER A 388 -4.72 0.34 0.57
CA SER A 388 -5.74 0.72 -0.41
C SER A 388 -5.41 0.20 -1.81
N PHE A 389 -6.37 -0.54 -2.36
CA PHE A 389 -6.38 -1.05 -3.73
C PHE A 389 -7.33 -0.23 -4.62
N HIS A 390 -7.68 0.97 -4.18
CA HIS A 390 -8.74 1.81 -4.74
C HIS A 390 -8.58 2.06 -6.25
N TYR A 391 -7.36 2.31 -6.71
CA TYR A 391 -7.04 2.58 -8.12
C TYR A 391 -7.14 1.36 -9.06
N TYR A 392 -7.43 0.19 -8.53
CA TYR A 392 -7.69 -1.01 -9.31
C TYR A 392 -9.18 -1.34 -9.47
N ARG A 393 -10.07 -0.50 -8.92
CA ARG A 393 -11.53 -0.59 -9.08
C ARG A 393 -11.99 -0.17 -10.50
N CYS A 394 -13.22 -0.53 -10.87
CA CYS A 394 -13.78 -0.34 -12.22
C CYS A 394 -13.68 1.10 -12.72
N TRP A 395 -14.03 2.06 -11.88
CA TRP A 395 -14.02 3.48 -12.23
C TRP A 395 -12.63 3.97 -12.69
N TYR A 396 -11.55 3.49 -12.08
CA TYR A 396 -10.20 3.89 -12.45
C TYR A 396 -9.67 3.18 -13.69
N ALA A 397 -10.45 2.24 -14.24
CA ALA A 397 -10.17 1.63 -15.52
C ALA A 397 -10.76 2.42 -16.70
N SER A 398 -11.69 3.36 -16.49
CA SER A 398 -12.29 4.18 -17.56
C SER A 398 -11.44 5.41 -17.93
N GLU A 399 -10.59 5.89 -17.02
CA GLU A 399 -9.61 6.95 -17.29
C GLU A 399 -8.18 6.47 -16.99
N PRO A 400 -7.67 5.47 -17.72
CA PRO A 400 -6.51 4.73 -17.25
C PRO A 400 -5.22 5.56 -17.37
N LEU A 401 -5.14 6.53 -18.28
CA LEU A 401 -3.99 7.44 -18.44
C LEU A 401 -3.87 8.51 -17.34
N ALA A 402 -4.95 8.86 -16.66
CA ALA A 402 -4.95 9.86 -15.58
C ALA A 402 -4.91 9.24 -14.17
N SER A 403 -5.25 7.95 -14.08
CA SER A 403 -5.39 7.23 -12.83
C SER A 403 -4.03 6.78 -12.27
N PRO A 404 -3.76 6.98 -10.97
CA PRO A 404 -2.63 6.35 -10.29
C PRO A 404 -2.67 4.82 -10.46
N ARG A 405 -1.50 4.17 -10.40
CA ARG A 405 -1.36 2.73 -10.66
C ARG A 405 -0.77 1.98 -9.48
N THR A 406 -1.00 2.52 -8.29
CA THR A 406 -0.31 2.10 -7.08
C THR A 406 -1.28 1.46 -6.10
N ILE A 407 -0.74 0.56 -5.29
CA ILE A 407 -1.33 0.16 -4.03
C ILE A 407 -0.75 1.10 -2.98
N GLU A 408 -1.61 1.72 -2.20
CA GLU A 408 -1.23 2.74 -1.22
C GLU A 408 -1.28 2.17 0.19
N VAL A 409 -0.22 2.36 0.97
CA VAL A 409 -0.10 1.87 2.35
C VAL A 409 -0.09 3.05 3.31
N ARG A 410 -1.13 3.16 4.15
CA ARG A 410 -1.39 4.24 5.10
C ARG A 410 -1.18 3.84 6.57
N ILE A 411 -0.61 2.66 6.84
CA ILE A 411 -0.47 2.11 8.21
C ILE A 411 0.38 3.02 9.10
N ALA A 412 1.49 3.58 8.58
CA ALA A 412 2.43 4.32 9.41
C ALA A 412 1.86 5.66 9.91
N GLU A 413 2.02 5.90 11.21
CA GLU A 413 1.82 7.23 11.78
C GLU A 413 2.87 8.20 11.20
N GLY A 414 2.49 9.48 11.09
CA GLY A 414 3.38 10.54 10.66
C GLY A 414 4.71 10.52 11.40
N SER A 415 5.79 10.82 10.68
CA SER A 415 7.11 10.97 11.26
C SER A 415 7.98 11.89 10.41
N LEU A 416 8.83 12.65 11.10
CA LEU A 416 9.88 13.45 10.49
C LEU A 416 11.28 12.89 10.82
N ASP A 417 11.36 11.66 11.33
CA ASP A 417 12.61 10.91 11.37
C ASP A 417 12.85 10.28 9.99
N GLY A 418 13.67 10.94 9.17
CA GLY A 418 13.95 10.47 7.82
C GLY A 418 14.56 9.08 7.73
N SER A 419 15.24 8.60 8.79
CA SER A 419 15.72 7.21 8.85
C SER A 419 14.57 6.22 9.01
N TRP A 420 13.58 6.56 9.84
CA TRP A 420 12.37 5.76 10.00
C TRP A 420 11.49 5.79 8.75
N VAL A 421 11.26 6.96 8.15
CA VAL A 421 10.46 7.05 6.91
C VAL A 421 11.08 6.20 5.79
N ALA A 422 12.40 6.28 5.60
CA ALA A 422 13.12 5.45 4.64
C ALA A 422 13.03 3.95 4.98
N THR A 423 13.14 3.58 6.26
CA THR A 423 13.00 2.18 6.72
C THR A 423 11.58 1.67 6.45
N TRP A 424 10.56 2.46 6.74
CA TRP A 424 9.17 2.11 6.48
C TRP A 424 8.90 1.91 4.97
N ALA A 425 9.41 2.81 4.13
CA ALA A 425 9.32 2.66 2.68
C ALA A 425 10.00 1.37 2.18
N LYS A 426 11.14 0.98 2.76
CA LYS A 426 11.81 -0.30 2.45
C LYS A 426 10.98 -1.52 2.89
N ILE A 427 10.37 -1.47 4.07
CA ILE A 427 9.48 -2.54 4.56
C ILE A 427 8.33 -2.72 3.58
N VAL A 428 7.62 -1.65 3.26
CA VAL A 428 6.47 -1.70 2.35
C VAL A 428 6.89 -2.20 0.98
N THR A 429 7.89 -1.58 0.34
CA THR A 429 8.35 -2.02 -0.99
C THR A 429 8.88 -3.46 -1.00
N GLY A 430 9.53 -3.90 0.09
CA GLY A 430 10.02 -5.27 0.24
C GLY A 430 8.91 -6.30 0.36
N LEU A 431 7.78 -5.99 1.03
CA LEU A 431 6.59 -6.86 1.05
C LEU A 431 6.05 -7.09 -0.37
N PHE A 432 5.90 -6.02 -1.14
CA PHE A 432 5.41 -6.12 -2.53
C PHE A 432 6.43 -6.83 -3.43
N ARG A 433 7.73 -6.61 -3.23
CA ARG A 433 8.79 -7.34 -3.92
C ARG A 433 8.74 -8.84 -3.61
N PHE A 434 8.55 -9.21 -2.35
CA PHE A 434 8.36 -10.60 -1.95
C PHE A 434 7.11 -11.19 -2.63
N ALA A 435 5.98 -10.48 -2.58
CA ALA A 435 4.75 -10.92 -3.25
C ALA A 435 4.94 -11.13 -4.75
N LEU A 436 5.75 -10.31 -5.43
CA LEU A 436 6.04 -10.46 -6.86
C LEU A 436 6.90 -11.67 -7.19
N HIS A 437 7.93 -11.94 -6.39
CA HIS A 437 9.03 -12.81 -6.83
C HIS A 437 9.21 -14.10 -6.01
N SER A 438 8.57 -14.24 -4.85
CA SER A 438 8.74 -15.45 -4.05
C SER A 438 8.13 -16.67 -4.74
N SER A 439 8.73 -17.84 -4.51
CA SER A 439 8.13 -19.09 -4.97
C SER A 439 6.77 -19.32 -4.33
N PRO A 440 5.88 -20.13 -4.94
CA PRO A 440 4.61 -20.49 -4.31
C PRO A 440 4.76 -21.09 -2.91
N SER A 441 5.82 -21.88 -2.66
CA SER A 441 6.10 -22.47 -1.35
C SER A 441 6.40 -21.40 -0.30
N GLU A 442 7.39 -20.55 -0.56
CA GLU A 442 7.78 -19.47 0.36
C GLU A 442 6.61 -18.53 0.66
N PHE A 443 5.81 -18.22 -0.37
CA PHE A 443 4.62 -17.40 -0.21
C PHE A 443 3.59 -18.04 0.73
N ILE A 444 3.31 -19.35 0.55
CA ILE A 444 2.38 -20.10 1.40
C ILE A 444 2.94 -20.24 2.82
N ASP A 445 4.24 -20.43 2.99
CA ASP A 445 4.89 -20.54 4.30
C ASP A 445 4.73 -19.24 5.09
N VAL A 446 4.94 -18.07 4.46
CA VAL A 446 4.71 -16.76 5.09
C VAL A 446 3.23 -16.57 5.45
N LEU A 447 2.29 -16.91 4.56
CA LEU A 447 0.87 -16.83 4.88
C LEU A 447 0.48 -17.74 6.04
N THR A 448 1.05 -18.95 6.10
CA THR A 448 0.87 -19.90 7.20
C THR A 448 1.39 -19.34 8.51
N ASN A 449 2.55 -18.69 8.49
CA ASN A 449 3.11 -18.07 9.69
C ASN A 449 2.28 -16.85 10.14
N CYS A 450 1.74 -16.04 9.22
CA CYS A 450 0.80 -14.98 9.55
C CYS A 450 -0.52 -15.51 10.15
N GLU A 451 -1.06 -16.61 9.63
CA GLU A 451 -2.22 -17.33 10.20
C GLU A 451 -1.92 -17.75 11.65
N ARG A 452 -0.75 -18.37 11.87
CA ARG A 452 -0.28 -18.77 13.21
C ARG A 452 -0.15 -17.59 14.15
N ALA A 453 0.34 -16.44 13.69
CA ALA A 453 0.46 -15.24 14.52
C ALA A 453 -0.88 -14.85 15.16
N THR A 454 -1.98 -15.02 14.43
CA THR A 454 -3.33 -14.64 14.88
C THR A 454 -4.01 -15.70 15.76
N THR A 455 -3.53 -16.94 15.72
CA THR A 455 -4.18 -18.11 16.36
C THR A 455 -3.39 -18.66 17.55
N ILE A 456 -2.06 -18.52 17.53
CA ILE A 456 -1.15 -18.98 18.57
C ILE A 456 -0.34 -17.78 19.04
N GLU A 457 -0.54 -17.42 20.31
CA GLU A 457 0.15 -16.30 20.93
C GLU A 457 1.67 -16.46 20.79
N GLY A 458 2.32 -15.48 20.17
CA GLY A 458 3.76 -15.48 20.07
C GLY A 458 4.37 -16.49 19.10
N ALA A 459 3.58 -17.14 18.24
CA ALA A 459 4.13 -18.09 17.27
C ALA A 459 4.93 -17.41 16.14
N TYR A 460 4.57 -16.17 15.79
CA TYR A 460 5.19 -15.41 14.71
C TYR A 460 4.94 -13.92 14.92
N ASP A 461 5.93 -13.08 14.62
CA ASP A 461 5.85 -11.62 14.77
C ASP A 461 6.32 -10.87 13.51
N VAL A 462 6.26 -9.54 13.57
CA VAL A 462 6.71 -8.67 12.48
C VAL A 462 8.22 -8.76 12.22
N VAL A 463 9.03 -9.14 13.21
CA VAL A 463 10.49 -9.28 13.04
C VAL A 463 10.82 -10.58 12.30
N ASP A 464 10.15 -11.68 12.65
CA ASP A 464 10.25 -12.95 11.93
C ASP A 464 9.76 -12.79 10.49
N LEU A 465 8.66 -12.06 10.27
CA LEU A 465 8.19 -11.69 8.93
C LEU A 465 9.27 -11.02 8.10
N LEU A 466 9.94 -10.02 8.67
CA LEU A 466 10.99 -9.29 7.97
C LEU A 466 12.20 -10.17 7.65
N ASP A 467 12.56 -11.11 8.53
CA ASP A 467 13.62 -12.10 8.25
C ASP A 467 13.22 -13.06 7.12
N ASP A 468 12.00 -13.62 7.18
CA ASP A 468 11.49 -14.59 6.20
C ASP A 468 11.39 -14.00 4.78
N ILE A 469 11.10 -12.71 4.66
CA ILE A 469 11.04 -12.01 3.36
C ILE A 469 12.37 -11.36 2.95
N GLY A 470 13.44 -11.56 3.72
CA GLY A 470 14.80 -11.12 3.40
C GLY A 470 15.13 -9.66 3.72
N LEU A 471 14.35 -8.99 4.57
CA LEU A 471 14.54 -7.60 5.02
C LEU A 471 15.31 -7.53 6.36
N PHE A 472 16.48 -8.16 6.40
CA PHE A 472 17.26 -8.32 7.63
C PHE A 472 17.70 -7.00 8.28
N ALA A 473 18.00 -5.97 7.48
CA ALA A 473 18.43 -4.67 7.97
C ALA A 473 17.25 -3.89 8.58
N GLU A 474 16.10 -3.94 7.92
CA GLU A 474 14.85 -3.34 8.39
C GLU A 474 14.37 -4.05 9.66
N ALA A 475 14.54 -5.37 9.76
CA ALA A 475 14.28 -6.13 10.99
C ALA A 475 15.12 -5.57 12.16
N VAL A 476 16.43 -5.32 11.98
CA VAL A 476 17.27 -4.69 13.03
C VAL A 476 16.73 -3.31 13.44
N ALA A 477 16.29 -2.50 12.49
CA ALA A 477 15.72 -1.19 12.78
C ALA A 477 14.38 -1.31 13.55
N VAL A 478 13.55 -2.27 13.18
CA VAL A 478 12.29 -2.59 13.85
C VAL A 478 12.52 -3.07 15.28
N GLU A 479 13.51 -3.94 15.53
CA GLU A 479 13.84 -4.36 16.90
C GLU A 479 14.17 -3.17 17.80
N LYS A 480 14.94 -2.21 17.28
CA LYS A 480 15.29 -0.97 18.02
C LYS A 480 14.04 -0.13 18.28
N ARG A 481 13.15 -0.01 17.29
CA ARG A 481 11.89 0.73 17.41
C ARG A 481 10.98 0.10 18.46
N LEU A 482 10.75 -1.21 18.41
CA LEU A 482 9.93 -1.94 19.38
C LEU A 482 10.46 -1.75 20.81
N LYS A 483 11.78 -1.87 21.03
CA LYS A 483 12.41 -1.61 22.33
C LYS A 483 12.26 -0.15 22.78
N ALA A 484 12.45 0.80 21.88
CA ALA A 484 12.33 2.22 22.20
C ALA A 484 10.91 2.61 22.61
N HIS A 485 9.90 1.90 22.11
CA HIS A 485 8.49 2.18 22.36
C HIS A 485 7.77 1.17 23.26
N GLU A 486 8.47 0.18 23.81
CA GLU A 486 7.90 -0.87 24.67
C GLU A 486 6.92 -0.32 25.72
N ARG A 487 7.37 0.65 26.51
CA ARG A 487 6.54 1.28 27.54
C ARG A 487 5.47 2.20 26.99
N ALA A 488 5.79 2.96 25.94
CA ALA A 488 4.90 3.98 25.39
C ALA A 488 3.70 3.37 24.66
N TRP A 489 3.89 2.19 24.06
CA TRP A 489 2.85 1.46 23.33
C TRP A 489 2.24 0.31 24.12
N ASP A 490 2.73 0.09 25.35
CA ASP A 490 2.33 -1.04 26.20
C ASP A 490 2.45 -2.35 25.41
N LEU A 491 3.66 -2.59 24.89
CA LEU A 491 4.03 -3.82 24.20
C LEU A 491 4.27 -4.92 25.23
N LYS A 492 3.70 -6.08 24.97
CA LYS A 492 3.96 -7.30 25.75
C LYS A 492 4.76 -8.26 24.91
N PHE A 493 5.63 -9.01 25.55
CA PHE A 493 6.52 -9.95 24.90
C PHE A 493 6.27 -11.36 25.43
N VAL A 494 6.48 -12.36 24.57
CA VAL A 494 6.44 -13.77 24.97
C VAL A 494 7.53 -14.02 25.99
N GLU A 495 7.18 -14.69 27.09
CA GLU A 495 8.16 -15.10 28.10
C GLU A 495 9.23 -15.99 27.45
N PRO A 496 10.53 -15.80 27.74
CA PRO A 496 11.55 -16.71 27.27
C PRO A 496 11.25 -18.13 27.74
N GLU A 497 11.33 -19.12 26.84
CA GLU A 497 11.31 -20.52 27.26
C GLU A 497 12.46 -20.75 28.26
N ALA A 498 12.12 -21.24 29.45
CA ALA A 498 13.01 -21.36 30.61
C ALA A 498 14.02 -22.51 30.49
#